data_AF-A0A0T9Q740-F1
#
_entry.id   AF-A0A0T9Q740-F1
#
_cell.length_a   1.000
_cell.length_b   1.000
_cell.length_c   1.000
_cell.angle_alpha   90.00
_cell.angle_beta   90.00
_cell.angle_gamma   90.00
#
_symmetry.space_group_name_H-M   'P 1'
#
loop_
_entity.id
_entity.type
_entity.pdbx_description
1 polymer ?
#
loop_
_entity_poly.entity_id
_entity_poly.type
_entity_poly.pdbx_seq_one_letter_code
_entity_poly.pdbx_strand_id
1 'polypeptide(L)'
;MVHNQGTVVLCSARPVDTIAAVIRNTKLERLIRYFISFNGAWVYDAVIKQDIIFTPLNGRDIMKMTDALLVNKLPEHLCQYLNISSQSVVSIGDQDNDISMFQFSAVGVAMANARE
;
A
#
# COMPACT_ATOMS: atom_id res chain seq x y z
N MET A 1 14.71 -0.76 -27.87
CA MET A 1 15.13 -2.18 -27.96
C MET A 1 16.13 -2.42 -26.84
N VAL A 2 15.80 -3.25 -25.86
CA VAL A 2 16.79 -3.71 -24.86
C VAL A 2 17.69 -4.73 -25.58
N HIS A 3 18.99 -4.49 -25.56
CA HIS A 3 19.98 -5.30 -26.28
C HIS A 3 20.04 -6.73 -25.69
N ASN A 4 20.28 -7.75 -26.53
CA ASN A 4 20.27 -9.19 -26.23
C ASN A 4 21.32 -9.69 -25.19
N GLN A 5 21.90 -8.80 -24.40
CA GLN A 5 22.90 -9.11 -23.37
C GLN A 5 22.62 -8.44 -22.00
N GLY A 6 21.55 -7.64 -21.89
CA GLY A 6 21.20 -6.93 -20.67
C GLY A 6 20.12 -7.65 -19.84
N THR A 7 20.26 -7.62 -18.51
CA THR A 7 19.20 -8.04 -17.60
C THR A 7 18.29 -6.85 -17.27
N VAL A 8 16.97 -7.02 -17.42
CA VAL A 8 16.00 -5.99 -17.02
C VAL A 8 15.49 -6.26 -15.61
N VAL A 9 15.50 -5.21 -14.79
CA VAL A 9 15.00 -5.19 -13.42
C VAL A 9 13.87 -4.17 -13.33
N LEU A 10 12.74 -4.55 -12.74
CA LEU A 10 11.63 -3.63 -12.45
C LEU A 10 11.71 -3.15 -11.00
N CYS A 11 11.97 -1.87 -10.77
CA CYS A 11 12.07 -1.28 -9.44
C CYS A 11 10.83 -0.44 -9.10
N SER A 12 10.22 -0.68 -7.94
CA SER A 12 9.00 0.01 -7.52
C SER A 12 8.82 0.06 -6.01
N ALA A 13 8.24 1.15 -5.51
CA ALA A 13 7.77 1.25 -4.13
C ALA A 13 6.50 0.41 -3.87
N ARG A 14 5.84 -0.04 -4.94
CA ARG A 14 4.52 -0.68 -4.87
C ARG A 14 4.61 -2.09 -4.26
N PRO A 15 3.50 -2.60 -3.70
CA PRO A 15 3.35 -4.00 -3.34
C PRO A 15 3.48 -4.94 -4.54
N VAL A 16 3.78 -6.20 -4.28
CA VAL A 16 4.02 -7.23 -5.29
C VAL A 16 2.83 -7.43 -6.22
N ASP A 17 1.59 -7.43 -5.71
CA ASP A 17 0.41 -7.65 -6.55
C ASP A 17 0.25 -6.58 -7.63
N THR A 18 0.56 -5.32 -7.30
CA THR A 18 0.52 -4.23 -8.28
C THR A 18 1.64 -4.35 -9.31
N ILE A 19 2.82 -4.78 -8.89
CA ILE A 19 3.94 -5.04 -9.81
C ILE A 19 3.58 -6.20 -10.75
N ALA A 20 3.05 -7.30 -10.21
CA ALA A 20 2.60 -8.45 -11.00
C ALA A 20 1.49 -8.08 -11.99
N ALA A 21 0.56 -7.20 -11.60
CA ALA A 21 -0.45 -6.66 -12.51
C ALA A 21 0.18 -5.83 -13.65
N VAL A 22 1.16 -4.97 -13.34
CA VAL A 22 1.87 -4.18 -14.36
C VAL A 22 2.60 -5.09 -15.34
N ILE A 23 3.36 -6.07 -14.85
CA ILE A 23 4.10 -7.02 -15.71
C ILE A 23 3.14 -7.73 -16.68
N ARG A 24 2.02 -8.25 -16.15
CA ARG A 24 1.01 -8.96 -16.95
C ARG A 24 0.34 -8.07 -18.00
N ASN A 25 -0.08 -6.88 -17.60
CA ASN A 25 -0.82 -5.98 -18.48
C ASN A 25 0.06 -5.38 -19.59
N THR A 26 1.37 -5.30 -19.35
CA THR A 26 2.35 -4.75 -20.31
C THR A 26 3.03 -5.82 -21.16
N LYS A 27 2.77 -7.11 -20.90
CA LYS A 27 3.38 -8.26 -21.59
C LYS A 27 4.92 -8.26 -21.48
N LEU A 28 5.45 -7.79 -20.35
CA LEU A 28 6.89 -7.65 -20.09
C LEU A 28 7.50 -8.86 -19.35
N GLU A 29 6.74 -9.93 -19.13
CA GLU A 29 7.17 -11.13 -18.38
C GLU A 29 8.47 -11.72 -18.92
N ARG A 30 8.62 -11.72 -20.25
CA ARG A 30 9.80 -12.31 -20.92
C ARG A 30 11.02 -11.39 -20.89
N LEU A 31 10.84 -10.12 -20.55
CA LEU A 31 11.91 -9.14 -20.49
C LEU A 31 12.44 -8.98 -19.06
N ILE A 32 11.53 -8.98 -18.08
CA ILE A 32 11.86 -8.71 -16.68
C ILE A 32 12.35 -10.00 -16.01
N ARG A 33 13.61 -9.99 -15.56
CA ARG A 33 14.16 -11.08 -14.77
C ARG A 33 13.93 -10.89 -13.29
N TYR A 34 14.15 -9.67 -12.80
CA TYR A 34 14.05 -9.34 -11.39
C TYR A 34 13.01 -8.26 -11.17
N PHE A 35 12.30 -8.30 -10.04
CA PHE A 35 11.60 -7.12 -9.56
C PHE A 35 11.98 -6.80 -8.12
N ILE A 36 11.96 -5.51 -7.81
CA ILE A 36 12.23 -4.92 -6.51
C ILE A 36 10.95 -4.21 -6.09
N SER A 37 10.38 -4.63 -4.97
CA SER A 37 9.13 -4.10 -4.39
C SER A 37 9.38 -3.51 -3.00
N PHE A 38 8.38 -2.81 -2.45
CA PHE A 38 8.43 -2.24 -1.09
C PHE A 38 9.71 -1.42 -0.83
N ASN A 39 10.12 -0.58 -1.79
CA ASN A 39 11.34 0.25 -1.69
C ASN A 39 12.64 -0.54 -1.45
N GLY A 40 12.71 -1.80 -1.91
CA GLY A 40 13.89 -2.63 -1.75
C GLY A 40 13.76 -3.71 -0.68
N ALA A 41 12.69 -3.70 0.13
CA ALA A 41 12.47 -4.71 1.16
C ALA A 41 12.24 -6.11 0.58
N TRP A 42 11.87 -6.22 -0.70
CA TRP A 42 11.74 -7.50 -1.36
C TRP A 42 12.30 -7.47 -2.79
N VAL A 43 13.31 -8.30 -3.03
CA VAL A 43 13.95 -8.56 -4.33
C VAL A 43 13.67 -10.00 -4.74
N TYR A 44 13.10 -10.19 -5.92
CA TYR A 44 12.62 -11.48 -6.41
C TYR A 44 13.18 -11.80 -7.81
N ASP A 45 13.62 -13.04 -8.03
CA ASP A 45 13.90 -13.58 -9.37
C ASP A 45 12.63 -14.21 -9.95
N ALA A 46 12.07 -13.56 -10.97
CA ALA A 46 10.83 -13.95 -11.62
C ALA A 46 10.96 -15.20 -12.51
N VAL A 47 12.19 -15.57 -12.90
CA VAL A 47 12.44 -16.73 -13.77
C VAL A 47 12.53 -18.00 -12.95
N ILE A 48 13.38 -18.02 -11.91
CA ILE A 48 13.52 -19.20 -11.03
C ILE A 48 12.52 -19.22 -9.88
N LYS A 49 11.73 -18.15 -9.73
CA LYS A 49 10.67 -17.98 -8.74
C LYS A 49 11.16 -18.03 -7.29
N GLN A 50 12.20 -17.26 -6.99
CA GLN A 50 12.86 -17.28 -5.69
C GLN A 50 13.09 -15.88 -5.12
N ASP A 51 12.90 -15.74 -3.81
CA ASP A 51 13.30 -14.57 -3.05
C ASP A 51 14.82 -14.48 -2.97
N ILE A 52 15.39 -13.36 -3.39
CA ILE A 52 16.83 -13.07 -3.22
C ILE A 52 17.03 -12.32 -1.91
N ILE A 53 16.20 -11.31 -1.67
CA ILE A 53 16.17 -10.53 -0.44
C ILE A 53 14.71 -10.39 -0.02
N PHE A 54 14.43 -10.67 1.25
CA PHE A 54 13.14 -10.42 1.86
C PHE A 54 13.36 -9.93 3.28
N THR A 55 13.09 -8.66 3.54
CA THR A 55 13.34 -7.99 4.82
C THR A 55 12.05 -7.34 5.33
N PRO A 56 11.06 -8.14 5.76
CA PRO A 56 9.81 -7.62 6.27
C PRO A 56 10.02 -6.93 7.62
N LEU A 57 9.11 -6.01 7.95
CA LEU A 57 8.98 -5.53 9.33
C LEU A 57 8.61 -6.70 10.25
N ASN A 58 9.22 -6.74 11.43
CA ASN A 58 8.87 -7.77 12.40
C ASN A 58 7.49 -7.48 13.04
N GLY A 59 6.83 -8.52 13.55
CA GLY A 59 5.49 -8.40 14.11
C GLY A 59 5.38 -7.42 15.28
N ARG A 60 6.45 -7.20 16.06
CA ARG A 60 6.44 -6.22 17.17
C ARG A 60 6.42 -4.79 16.66
N ASP A 61 7.19 -4.49 15.63
CA ASP A 61 7.18 -3.16 15.02
C ASP A 61 5.87 -2.89 14.30
N ILE A 62 5.30 -3.92 13.64
CA ILE A 62 3.94 -3.84 13.10
C ILE A 62 2.93 -3.55 14.21
N MET A 63 2.95 -4.26 15.34
CA MET A 63 2.01 -3.98 16.44
C MET A 63 2.18 -2.55 16.98
N LYS A 64 3.42 -2.08 17.20
CA LYS A 64 3.66 -0.70 17.65
C LYS A 64 3.13 0.34 16.65
N MET A 65 3.36 0.12 15.35
CA MET A 65 2.86 1.02 14.31
C MET A 65 1.34 0.97 14.24
N THR A 66 0.74 -0.22 14.28
CA THR A 66 -0.71 -0.40 14.27
C THR A 66 -1.35 0.25 15.49
N ASP A 67 -0.82 0.06 16.69
CA ASP A 67 -1.28 0.76 17.89
C ASP A 67 -1.14 2.27 17.70
N ALA A 68 0.01 2.73 17.20
CA ALA A 68 0.22 4.15 16.94
C ALA A 68 -0.67 4.72 15.82
N LEU A 69 -1.23 3.93 14.92
CA LEU A 69 -2.11 4.39 13.84
C LEU A 69 -3.59 4.28 14.23
N LEU A 70 -3.97 3.20 14.91
CA LEU A 70 -5.34 2.90 15.35
C LEU A 70 -5.70 3.64 16.64
N VAL A 71 -4.82 3.65 17.64
CA VAL A 71 -5.07 4.29 18.93
C VAL A 71 -4.93 5.80 18.82
N ASN A 72 -3.95 6.28 18.04
CA ASN A 72 -3.71 7.72 17.93
C ASN A 72 -4.61 8.44 16.94
N LYS A 73 -5.76 7.89 16.54
CA LYS A 73 -6.86 8.74 16.06
C LYS A 73 -6.36 9.73 14.98
N LEU A 74 -5.72 9.16 13.94
CA LEU A 74 -5.02 9.88 12.88
C LEU A 74 -5.77 11.12 12.36
N PRO A 75 -7.10 11.06 12.17
CA PRO A 75 -7.91 12.21 11.79
C PRO A 75 -7.95 13.31 12.84
N GLU A 76 -8.07 12.96 14.13
CA GLU A 76 -8.00 13.90 15.24
C GLU A 76 -6.65 14.63 15.25
N HIS A 77 -5.54 13.90 15.13
CA HIS A 77 -4.20 14.50 15.10
C HIS A 77 -4.02 15.43 13.89
N LEU A 78 -4.51 15.02 12.72
CA LEU A 78 -4.44 15.85 11.52
C LEU A 78 -5.29 17.12 11.66
N CYS A 79 -6.51 17.00 12.21
CA CYS A 79 -7.39 18.14 12.48
C CYS A 79 -6.76 19.12 13.47
N GLN A 80 -6.15 18.62 14.54
CA GLN A 80 -5.40 19.45 15.49
C GLN A 80 -4.23 20.18 14.83
N TYR A 81 -3.43 19.46 14.03
CA TYR A 81 -2.28 20.05 13.34
C TYR A 81 -2.69 21.14 12.34
N LEU A 82 -3.77 20.92 11.59
CA LEU A 82 -4.29 21.87 10.61
C LEU A 82 -5.21 22.95 11.22
N ASN A 83 -5.51 22.86 12.51
CA ASN A 83 -6.50 23.69 13.20
C ASN A 83 -7.88 23.69 12.52
N ILE A 84 -8.35 22.50 12.14
CA ILE A 84 -9.65 22.25 11.51
C ILE A 84 -10.54 21.52 12.51
N SER A 85 -11.82 21.91 12.60
CA SER A 85 -12.81 21.19 13.40
C SER A 85 -13.24 19.90 12.68
N SER A 86 -13.49 18.83 13.43
CA SER A 86 -14.10 17.60 12.88
C SER A 86 -15.46 17.86 12.23
N GLN A 87 -16.15 18.94 12.63
CA GLN A 87 -17.39 19.43 12.01
C GLN A 87 -17.21 19.89 10.55
N SER A 88 -15.97 20.12 10.11
CA SER A 88 -15.62 20.50 8.75
C SER A 88 -15.01 19.35 7.95
N VAL A 89 -15.05 18.12 8.48
CA VAL A 89 -14.49 16.92 7.86
C VAL A 89 -15.61 16.10 7.23
N VAL A 90 -15.37 15.65 6.00
CA VAL A 90 -16.17 14.64 5.31
C VAL A 90 -15.31 13.40 5.15
N SER A 91 -15.83 12.23 5.48
CA SER A 91 -15.17 10.95 5.24
C SER A 91 -15.95 10.15 4.18
N ILE A 92 -15.22 9.40 3.37
CA ILE A 92 -15.76 8.59 2.26
C ILE A 92 -15.08 7.23 2.34
N GLY A 93 -15.84 6.14 2.34
CA GLY A 93 -15.30 4.79 2.56
C GLY A 93 -16.23 3.69 2.07
N ASP A 94 -15.74 2.46 2.07
CA ASP A 94 -16.44 1.28 1.55
C ASP A 94 -16.24 0.00 2.37
N GLN A 95 -15.40 0.03 3.41
CA GLN A 95 -15.04 -1.15 4.21
C GLN A 95 -15.17 -0.89 5.72
N ASP A 96 -15.11 -1.97 6.51
CA ASP A 96 -15.26 -1.91 7.98
C ASP A 96 -14.22 -1.01 8.66
N ASN A 97 -13.01 -0.90 8.08
CA ASN A 97 -11.97 -0.03 8.63
C ASN A 97 -12.29 1.46 8.48
N ASP A 98 -13.35 1.85 7.77
CA ASP A 98 -13.80 3.24 7.62
C ASP A 98 -14.85 3.63 8.67
N ILE A 99 -15.39 2.69 9.46
CA ILE A 99 -16.43 2.96 10.45
C ILE A 99 -15.99 4.02 11.47
N SER A 100 -14.74 3.93 11.95
CA SER A 100 -14.20 4.92 12.89
C SER A 100 -14.03 6.30 12.26
N MET A 101 -13.75 6.39 10.95
CA MET A 101 -13.71 7.63 10.19
C MET A 101 -15.10 8.26 10.09
N PHE A 102 -16.13 7.46 9.80
CA PHE A 102 -17.52 7.91 9.74
C PHE A 102 -18.00 8.46 11.09
N GLN A 103 -17.61 7.81 12.19
CA GLN A 103 -17.93 8.28 13.55
C GLN A 103 -17.20 9.58 13.93
N PHE A 104 -16.03 9.84 13.35
CA PHE A 104 -15.23 11.03 13.63
C PHE A 104 -15.71 12.27 12.84
N SER A 105 -16.03 12.09 11.56
CA SER A 105 -16.35 13.18 10.64
C SER A 105 -17.78 13.73 10.80
N ALA A 106 -18.03 14.96 10.34
CA ALA A 106 -19.37 15.53 10.31
C ALA A 106 -20.31 14.78 9.36
N VAL A 107 -19.77 14.34 8.22
CA VAL A 107 -20.53 13.63 7.18
C VAL A 107 -19.71 12.42 6.73
N GLY A 108 -20.29 11.24 6.87
CA GLY A 108 -19.77 10.00 6.32
C GLY A 108 -20.54 9.62 5.05
N VAL A 109 -19.82 9.26 3.99
CA VAL A 109 -20.40 8.79 2.72
C VAL A 109 -19.93 7.36 2.46
N ALA A 110 -20.85 6.41 2.54
CA ALA A 110 -20.61 5.04 2.10
C ALA A 110 -20.66 4.97 0.57
N MET A 111 -19.63 4.40 -0.04
CA MET A 111 -19.56 4.18 -1.47
C MET A 111 -20.57 3.12 -1.91
N ALA A 112 -20.98 3.15 -3.18
CA ALA A 112 -21.99 2.22 -3.72
C ALA A 112 -21.57 0.74 -3.63
N ASN A 113 -20.27 0.45 -3.53
CA ASN A 113 -19.72 -0.89 -3.38
C ASN A 113 -19.45 -1.28 -1.91
N ALA A 114 -19.89 -0.46 -0.94
CA ALA A 114 -19.76 -0.76 0.47
C ALA A 114 -20.60 -1.98 0.85
N ARG A 115 -20.11 -2.75 1.83
CA ARG A 115 -20.85 -3.89 2.38
C ARG A 115 -21.89 -3.40 3.39
N GLU A 116 -23.01 -4.12 3.48
CA GLU A 116 -24.05 -3.90 4.50
C GLU A 116 -23.60 -4.34 5.90
#